data_AF-A0A7Y3BDM2-F1
#
_entry.id   AF-A0A7Y3BDM2-F1
#
_cell.length_a   1.000
_cell.length_b   1.000
_cell.length_c   1.000
_cell.angle_alpha   90.00
_cell.angle_beta   90.00
_cell.angle_gamma   90.00
#
_symmetry.space_group_name_H-M   'P 1'
#
loop_
_entity.id
_entity.type
_entity.pdbx_description
1 polymer ?
#
loop_
_entity_poly.entity_id
_entity_poly.type
_entity_poly.pdbx_seq_one_letter_code
_entity_poly.pdbx_strand_id
1 'polypeptide(L)' 'TMVAESGLFTPQDLDRMAKIGARTFLIGESLMRQDDVEAATRALLSTPIAAQGVA' A
#
# COMPACT_ATOMS: atom_id res chain seq x y z
N THR A 1 -9.72 9.61 -10.10
CA THR A 1 -8.92 8.98 -9.03
C THR A 1 -8.69 7.52 -9.39
N MET A 2 -7.46 7.03 -9.26
CA MET A 2 -7.10 5.63 -9.52
C MET A 2 -6.87 4.91 -8.18
N VAL A 3 -7.47 3.73 -8.03
CA VAL A 3 -7.33 2.87 -6.85
C VAL A 3 -6.74 1.54 -7.30
N ALA A 4 -5.60 1.16 -6.72
CA ALA A 4 -5.02 -0.17 -6.92
C ALA A 4 -5.61 -1.12 -5.87
N GLU A 5 -6.06 -2.29 -6.33
CA GLU A 5 -6.67 -3.32 -5.48
C GLU A 5 -6.07 -4.69 -5.80
N SER A 6 -6.17 -5.60 -4.82
CA SER A 6 -5.69 -6.98 -4.89
C SER A 6 -4.16 -7.12 -5.03
N GLY A 7 -3.59 -8.20 -4.48
CA GLY A 7 -2.15 -8.49 -4.63
C GLY A 7 -1.20 -7.61 -3.80
N LEU A 8 -1.70 -6.92 -2.77
CA LEU A 8 -0.92 -5.99 -1.94
C LEU A 8 -0.69 -6.59 -0.55
N PHE A 9 0.53 -7.07 -0.29
CA PHE A 9 0.89 -7.76 0.96
C PHE A 9 2.06 -7.10 1.69
N THR A 10 2.90 -6.39 0.95
CA THR A 10 4.16 -5.85 1.45
C THR A 10 4.32 -4.37 1.06
N PRO A 11 5.15 -3.60 1.79
CA PRO A 11 5.47 -2.23 1.41
C PRO A 11 6.08 -2.12 0.00
N GLN A 12 6.80 -3.15 -0.44
CA GLN A 12 7.38 -3.23 -1.78
C GLN A 12 6.30 -3.35 -2.87
N ASP A 13 5.14 -3.92 -2.55
CA ASP A 13 4.01 -3.94 -3.48
C ASP A 13 3.44 -2.54 -3.70
N LEU A 14 3.31 -1.75 -2.62
CA LEU A 14 2.85 -0.37 -2.71
C LEU A 14 3.85 0.51 -3.47
N ASP A 15 5.14 0.36 -3.20
CA ASP A 15 6.20 1.09 -3.92
C ASP A 15 6.19 0.76 -5.43
N ARG A 16 6.03 -0.52 -5.80
CA ARG A 16 5.91 -0.95 -7.19
C ARG A 16 4.72 -0.29 -7.89
N MET A 17 3.57 -0.25 -7.23
CA MET A 17 2.36 0.38 -7.75
C MET A 17 2.50 1.91 -7.85
N ALA A 18 3.16 2.53 -6.89
CA ALA A 18 3.43 3.97 -6.90
C ALA A 18 4.34 4.40 -8.06
N LYS A 19 5.32 3.56 -8.43
CA LYS A 19 6.17 3.80 -9.61
C LYS A 19 5.40 3.85 -10.93
N ILE A 20 4.24 3.22 -11.01
CA ILE A 20 3.33 3.28 -12.18
C ILE A 20 2.15 4.26 -11.98
N GLY A 21 2.19 5.09 -10.93
CA GLY A 21 1.23 6.17 -10.69
C GLY A 21 0.06 5.84 -9.76
N ALA A 22 -0.05 4.63 -9.24
CA ALA A 22 -1.10 4.28 -8.27
C ALA A 22 -0.70 4.76 -6.86
N ARG A 23 -1.52 5.64 -6.26
CA ARG A 23 -1.27 6.21 -4.92
C ARG A 23 -2.40 6.00 -3.92
N THR A 24 -3.50 5.42 -4.37
CA THR A 24 -4.64 5.03 -3.51
C THR A 24 -4.77 3.52 -3.59
N PHE A 25 -4.96 2.88 -2.44
CA PHE A 25 -4.96 1.42 -2.33
C PHE A 25 -6.22 0.94 -1.60
N LEU A 26 -6.80 -0.17 -2.07
CA LEU A 26 -7.84 -0.91 -1.36
C LEU A 26 -7.28 -2.28 -0.99
N ILE A 27 -7.21 -2.55 0.31
CA ILE A 27 -6.54 -3.73 0.86
C ILE A 27 -7.47 -4.38 1.88
N GLY A 28 -7.80 -5.65 1.64
CA GLY A 28 -8.69 -6.44 2.50
C GLY A 28 -7.96 -7.66 3.08
N GLU A 29 -7.90 -8.73 2.30
CA GLU A 29 -7.45 -10.06 2.76
C GLU A 29 -6.11 -10.04 3.51
N SER A 30 -5.09 -9.35 3.00
CA SER A 30 -3.75 -9.34 3.61
C SER A 30 -3.72 -8.73 5.02
N LEU A 31 -4.61 -7.76 5.29
CA LEU A 31 -4.78 -7.13 6.60
C LEU A 31 -5.76 -7.93 7.48
N MET A 32 -6.89 -8.39 6.92
CA MET A 32 -7.96 -9.05 7.70
C MET A 32 -7.59 -10.44 8.22
N ARG A 33 -6.49 -11.04 7.73
CA ARG A 33 -5.96 -12.31 8.23
C ARG A 33 -4.96 -12.15 9.38
N GLN A 34 -4.66 -10.92 9.79
CA GLN A 34 -3.70 -10.63 10.86
C GLN A 34 -4.43 -10.50 12.19
N ASP A 35 -3.83 -11.03 13.26
CA ASP A 35 -4.36 -10.86 14.62
C ASP A 35 -4.27 -9.40 15.08
N ASP A 36 -3.19 -8.70 14.69
CA ASP A 36 -2.99 -7.27 14.94
C ASP A 36 -3.03 -6.49 13.62
N VAL A 37 -4.23 -6.01 13.28
CA VAL A 37 -4.49 -5.23 12.06
C VAL A 37 -3.78 -3.87 12.11
N GLU A 38 -3.64 -3.26 13.29
CA GLU A 38 -2.97 -1.97 13.42
C GLU A 38 -1.47 -2.11 13.11
N ALA A 39 -0.80 -3.07 13.76
CA ALA A 39 0.62 -3.34 13.52
C ALA A 39 0.86 -3.74 12.06
N ALA A 40 0.00 -4.59 11.48
CA ALA A 40 0.08 -4.96 10.07
C ALA A 40 -0.07 -3.75 9.13
N THR A 41 -1.01 -2.85 9.42
CA THR A 41 -1.20 -1.63 8.62
C THR A 41 0.01 -0.71 8.73
N ARG A 42 0.57 -0.53 9.93
CA ARG A 42 1.79 0.26 10.14
C ARG A 42 2.99 -0.32 9.39
N ALA A 43 3.16 -1.64 9.45
CA ALA A 43 4.21 -2.35 8.74
C ALA A 43 4.04 -2.19 7.23
N LEU A 44 2.82 -2.32 6.71
CA LEU A 44 2.51 -2.16 5.29
C LEU A 44 2.80 -0.76 4.75
N LEU A 45 2.60 0.27 5.60
CA LEU A 45 2.84 1.68 5.27
C LEU A 45 4.26 2.16 5.63
N SER A 46 5.16 1.29 6.11
CA SER A 46 6.45 1.72 6.68
C SER A 46 7.48 2.19 5.66
N THR A 47 7.31 1.85 4.38
CA THR A 47 8.19 2.35 3.32
C THR A 47 7.65 3.68 2.79
N PRO A 48 8.45 4.77 2.80
CA PRO A 48 8.04 6.02 2.22
C PRO A 48 7.74 5.82 0.73
N ILE A 49 6.46 5.91 0.36
CA ILE A 49 6.09 6.02 -1.05
C ILE A 49 6.52 7.41 -1.49
N ALA A 50 7.64 7.49 -2.21
CA ALA A 50 8.23 8.75 -2.64
C ALA A 50 7.14 9.69 -3.18
N ALA A 51 7.02 10.87 -2.57
CA ALA A 51 6.16 11.92 -3.07
C ALA A 51 6.69 12.40 -4.42
N GLN A 52 6.13 11.87 -5.50
CA GLN A 52 6.24 12.54 -6.80
C GLN A 52 5.54 13.89 -6.64
N GLY A 53 6.32 14.97 -6.68
CA GLY A 53 5.84 16.33 -6.62
C GLY A 53 4.90 16.61 -7.80
N VAL A 54 3.80 17.29 -7.52
CA VAL A 54 3.00 17.96 -8.54
C VAL A 54 3.89 19.05 -9.15
N ALA A 55 4.24 18.91 -10.42
CA ALA A 55 4.77 19.99 -11.24
C ALA A 55 3.66 20.99 -11.59
#